data_AF-A0A931Y9V6-F1
#
_entry.id   AF-A0A931Y9V6-F1
#
_cell.length_a   1.000
_cell.length_b   1.000
_cell.length_c   1.000
_cell.angle_alpha   90.00
_cell.angle_beta   90.00
_cell.angle_gamma   90.00
#
_symmetry.space_group_name_H-M   'P 1'
#
loop_
_entity.id
_entity.type
_entity.pdbx_description
1 polymer ?
#
loop_
_entity_poly.entity_id
_entity_poly.type
_entity_poly.pdbx_seq_one_letter_code
_entity_poly.pdbx_strand_id
1 'polypeptide(L)'
;GSVVRSWILELAEDAFKKSPHLEGIEGFVADSGEGRWTVVEAISEDVPAPIITLSLLERFRSRQKESFSAKTIAALRNEFGGHAVKKK
;
A
#
# COMPACT_ATOMS: atom_id res chain seq x y z
N GLY A 1 -1.64 8.63 -24.49
CA GLY A 1 -1.05 7.67 -23.53
C GLY A 1 -1.01 8.31 -22.16
N SER A 2 -1.25 7.55 -21.08
CA SER A 2 -1.15 8.09 -19.71
C SER A 2 0.32 8.30 -19.32
N VAL A 3 0.62 9.40 -18.61
CA VAL A 3 1.96 9.71 -18.10
C VAL A 3 2.40 8.73 -17.01
N VAL A 4 1.44 8.13 -16.30
CA VAL A 4 1.71 7.21 -15.18
C VAL A 4 1.62 5.73 -15.56
N ARG A 5 1.64 5.41 -16.87
CA ARG A 5 1.67 4.00 -17.33
C ARG A 5 2.86 3.27 -16.72
N SER A 6 2.59 2.12 -16.11
CA SER A 6 3.59 1.38 -15.35
C SER A 6 3.12 -0.05 -15.10
N TRP A 7 4.07 -0.94 -14.79
CA TRP A 7 3.79 -2.33 -14.43
C TRP A 7 2.83 -2.46 -13.23
N ILE A 8 2.90 -1.54 -12.26
CA ILE A 8 1.96 -1.57 -11.12
C ILE A 8 0.50 -1.33 -11.53
N LEU A 9 0.24 -0.64 -12.65
CA LEU A 9 -1.13 -0.51 -13.19
C LEU A 9 -1.60 -1.78 -13.88
N GLU A 10 -0.71 -2.55 -14.49
CA GLU A 10 -1.03 -3.88 -15.03
C GLU A 10 -1.38 -4.85 -13.89
N LEU A 11 -0.63 -4.81 -12.78
CA LEU A 11 -0.97 -5.58 -11.58
C LEU A 11 -2.29 -5.14 -10.94
N ALA A 12 -2.60 -3.83 -10.98
CA ALA A 12 -3.90 -3.34 -10.52
C ALA A 12 -5.04 -3.93 -11.37
N GLU A 13 -4.87 -3.92 -12.70
CA GLU A 13 -5.82 -4.52 -13.64
C GLU A 13 -6.04 -6.00 -13.34
N ASP A 14 -4.97 -6.76 -13.12
CA ASP A 14 -5.06 -8.19 -12.79
C ASP A 14 -5.77 -8.45 -11.46
N ALA A 15 -5.49 -7.65 -10.42
CA ALA A 15 -6.18 -7.75 -9.14
C ALA A 15 -7.69 -7.50 -9.29
N PHE A 16 -8.09 -6.48 -10.05
CA PHE A 16 -9.50 -6.16 -10.28
C PHE A 16 -10.21 -7.15 -11.21
N LYS A 17 -9.50 -7.77 -12.16
CA LYS A 17 -10.05 -8.89 -12.96
C LYS A 17 -10.41 -10.09 -12.09
N LYS A 18 -9.60 -10.40 -11.07
CA LYS A 18 -9.84 -11.51 -10.12
C LYS A 18 -10.99 -11.20 -9.17
N SER A 19 -11.07 -9.98 -8.65
CA SER A 19 -12.15 -9.53 -7.77
C SER A 19 -12.44 -8.03 -7.99
N PRO A 20 -13.47 -7.69 -8.79
CA PRO A 20 -13.78 -6.29 -9.12
C PRO A 20 -14.06 -5.42 -7.89
N HIS A 21 -14.58 -6.02 -6.82
CA HIS A 21 -14.91 -5.34 -5.57
C HIS A 21 -13.94 -5.67 -4.43
N LEU A 22 -12.86 -6.41 -4.70
CA LEU A 22 -11.87 -6.87 -3.72
C LEU A 22 -12.55 -7.54 -2.51
N GLU A 23 -13.56 -8.36 -2.80
CA GLU A 23 -14.30 -9.12 -1.82
C GLU A 23 -13.38 -10.13 -1.12
N GLY A 24 -13.55 -10.30 0.19
CA GLY A 24 -12.70 -11.18 1.00
C GLY A 24 -11.33 -10.60 1.40
N ILE A 25 -10.93 -9.43 0.88
CA ILE A 25 -9.71 -8.72 1.31
C ILE A 25 -10.07 -7.73 2.43
N GLU A 26 -9.41 -7.84 3.58
CA GLU A 26 -9.41 -6.81 4.61
C GLU A 26 -8.49 -5.65 4.19
N GLY A 27 -8.91 -4.41 4.41
CA GLY A 27 -8.14 -3.21 4.10
C GLY A 27 -6.91 -2.97 4.99
N PHE A 28 -6.19 -4.02 5.39
CA PHE A 28 -5.03 -3.93 6.28
C PHE A 28 -3.73 -3.98 5.47
N VAL A 29 -2.88 -2.96 5.62
CA VAL A 29 -1.57 -2.90 4.94
C VAL A 29 -0.44 -3.04 5.96
N ALA A 30 0.26 -4.18 5.90
CA ALA A 30 1.43 -4.43 6.72
C ALA A 30 2.60 -3.49 6.34
N ASP A 31 3.46 -3.19 7.32
CA ASP A 31 4.76 -2.58 7.11
C ASP A 31 5.85 -3.59 7.50
N SER A 32 6.93 -3.63 6.73
CA SER A 32 8.11 -4.47 6.97
C SER A 32 9.20 -3.74 7.79
N GLY A 33 8.97 -2.46 8.10
CA GLY A 33 9.83 -1.64 8.95
C GLY A 33 10.69 -0.62 8.20
N GLU A 34 11.01 -0.83 6.93
CA GLU A 34 11.94 0.03 6.17
C GLU A 34 11.41 1.46 6.06
N GLY A 35 10.13 1.63 5.73
CA GLY A 35 9.52 2.97 5.69
C GLY A 35 9.51 3.68 7.04
N ARG A 36 9.44 2.93 8.16
CA ARG A 36 9.52 3.51 9.51
C ARG A 36 10.94 3.96 9.81
N TRP A 37 11.92 3.09 9.57
CA TRP A 37 13.32 3.43 9.76
C TRP A 37 13.72 4.64 8.91
N THR A 38 13.32 4.69 7.63
CA THR A 38 13.61 5.83 6.74
C THR A 38 13.05 7.15 7.27
N VAL A 39 11.83 7.17 7.82
CA VAL A 39 11.23 8.39 8.39
C VAL A 39 11.97 8.84 9.65
N VAL A 40 12.38 7.89 10.51
CA VAL A 40 13.15 8.20 11.72
C VAL A 40 14.53 8.75 11.36
N GLU A 41 15.20 8.15 10.37
CA GLU A 41 16.50 8.59 9.88
C GLU A 41 16.42 9.99 9.27
N ALA A 42 15.41 10.24 8.43
CA ALA A 42 15.20 11.54 7.82
C ALA A 42 15.02 12.67 8.85
N ILE A 43 14.33 12.39 9.98
CA ILE A 43 14.21 13.33 11.09
C ILE A 43 15.55 13.55 11.79
N SER A 44 16.32 12.48 12.00
CA SER A 44 17.60 12.55 12.72
C SER A 44 18.66 13.33 11.94
N GLU A 45 18.58 13.30 10.61
CA GLU A 45 19.50 13.99 9.69
C GLU A 45 18.97 15.36 9.19
N ASP A 46 17.86 15.85 9.73
CA ASP A 46 17.20 17.09 9.28
C ASP A 46 16.85 17.09 7.76
N VAL A 47 16.57 15.93 7.18
CA VAL A 47 16.23 15.75 5.76
C VAL A 47 14.71 15.68 5.55
N PRO A 48 14.12 16.51 4.67
CA PRO A 48 12.68 16.48 4.42
C PRO A 48 12.26 15.23 3.63
N ALA A 49 11.43 14.38 4.23
CA ALA A 49 10.84 13.19 3.59
C ALA A 49 9.29 13.16 3.60
N PRO A 50 8.58 14.23 3.22
CA PRO A 50 7.14 14.40 3.46
C PRO A 50 6.27 13.30 2.85
N ILE A 51 6.57 12.88 1.62
CA ILE A 51 5.76 11.87 0.91
C ILE A 51 5.96 10.46 1.49
N ILE A 52 7.18 10.14 1.93
CA ILE A 52 7.48 8.86 2.59
C ILE A 52 6.78 8.83 3.96
N THR A 53 6.86 9.93 4.72
CA THR A 53 6.16 10.08 6.00
C THR A 53 4.66 9.91 5.83
N LEU A 54 4.04 10.59 4.87
CA LEU A 54 2.61 10.44 4.59
C LEU A 54 2.26 9.01 4.18
N SER A 55 3.08 8.37 3.34
CA SER A 55 2.87 6.99 2.92
C SER A 55 2.92 6.00 4.09
N LEU A 56 3.77 6.25 5.09
CA LEU A 56 3.82 5.46 6.32
C LEU A 56 2.55 5.67 7.17
N LEU A 57 2.10 6.91 7.32
CA LEU A 57 0.89 7.24 8.07
C LEU A 57 -0.37 6.63 7.43
N GLU A 58 -0.44 6.61 6.10
CA GLU A 58 -1.52 5.96 5.34
C GLU A 58 -1.59 4.44 5.62
N ARG A 59 -0.45 3.78 5.80
CA ARG A 59 -0.43 2.37 6.27
C ARG A 59 -0.99 2.23 7.67
N PHE A 60 -0.74 3.18 8.58
CA PHE A 60 -1.34 3.14 9.91
C PHE A 60 -2.84 3.39 9.85
N ARG A 61 -3.29 4.31 9.00
CA ARG A 61 -4.71 4.58 8.76
C ARG A 61 -5.45 3.33 8.27
N SER A 62 -4.81 2.49 7.45
CA SER A 62 -5.38 1.22 6.97
C SER A 62 -5.82 0.26 8.10
N ARG A 63 -5.23 0.39 9.30
CA ARG A 63 -5.52 -0.48 10.46
C ARG A 63 -6.75 -0.04 11.25
N GLN A 64 -7.39 1.06 10.85
CA GLN A 64 -8.55 1.61 11.51
C GLN A 64 -9.83 1.22 10.76
N LYS A 65 -10.71 2.19 10.49
CA LYS A 65 -11.92 1.94 9.69
C LYS A 65 -11.53 1.46 8.30
N GLU A 66 -12.16 0.38 7.87
CA GLU A 66 -11.95 -0.20 6.56
C GLU A 66 -12.17 0.82 5.44
N SER A 67 -11.27 0.83 4.46
CA SER A 67 -11.39 1.66 3.25
C SER A 67 -11.08 0.85 2.00
N PHE A 68 -11.80 1.14 0.92
CA PHE A 68 -11.58 0.49 -0.37
C PHE A 68 -10.16 0.74 -0.90
N SER A 69 -9.65 1.96 -0.72
CA SER A 69 -8.27 2.31 -1.07
C SER A 69 -7.24 1.42 -0.38
N ALA A 70 -7.45 1.09 0.90
CA ALA A 70 -6.53 0.21 1.61
C ALA A 70 -6.61 -1.25 1.12
N LYS A 71 -7.79 -1.72 0.70
CA LYS A 71 -7.91 -3.02 0.03
C LYS A 71 -7.15 -3.05 -1.29
N THR A 72 -7.26 -1.98 -2.09
CA THR A 72 -6.51 -1.87 -3.35
C THR A 72 -5.01 -1.95 -3.10
N ILE A 73 -4.50 -1.25 -2.08
CA ILE A 73 -3.08 -1.32 -1.72
C ILE A 73 -2.69 -2.73 -1.23
N ALA A 74 -3.53 -3.37 -0.41
CA ALA A 74 -3.28 -4.73 0.07
C ALA A 74 -3.22 -5.75 -1.08
N ALA A 75 -4.17 -5.66 -2.03
CA ALA A 75 -4.19 -6.49 -3.23
C ALA A 75 -2.95 -6.27 -4.10
N LEU A 76 -2.58 -5.02 -4.37
CA LEU A 76 -1.38 -4.70 -5.15
C LEU A 76 -0.10 -5.27 -4.53
N ARG A 77 0.05 -5.15 -3.21
CA ARG A 77 1.19 -5.72 -2.47
C ARG A 77 1.26 -7.24 -2.56
N ASN A 78 0.11 -7.90 -2.67
CA ASN A 78 0.07 -9.33 -2.92
C ASN A 78 0.56 -9.67 -4.33
N GLU A 79 0.13 -8.92 -5.35
CA GLU A 79 0.50 -9.17 -6.75
C GLU A 79 2.01 -9.01 -7.01
N PHE A 80 2.65 -7.90 -6.60
CA PHE A 80 4.07 -7.70 -6.92
C PHE A 80 5.05 -8.38 -5.94
N GLY A 81 4.64 -8.56 -4.69
CA GLY A 81 5.56 -8.94 -3.60
C GLY A 81 5.16 -10.20 -2.85
N GLY A 82 4.05 -10.85 -3.23
CA GLY A 82 3.53 -12.01 -2.51
C GLY A 82 3.14 -11.71 -1.06
N HIS A 83 2.98 -10.42 -0.68
CA HIS A 83 2.66 -10.05 0.69
C HIS A 83 1.31 -10.65 1.09
N ALA A 84 1.26 -11.31 2.25
CA ALA A 84 0.05 -11.94 2.76
C ALA A 84 -1.07 -10.91 2.95
N VAL A 85 -2.25 -11.24 2.44
CA VAL A 85 -3.47 -10.45 2.60
C VAL A 85 -4.27 -11.02 3.78
N LYS A 86 -4.78 -10.14 4.64
CA LYS A 86 -5.73 -10.56 5.66
C LYS A 86 -7.09 -10.81 5.02
N LYS A 87 -7.68 -11.96 5.33
CA LYS A 87 -9.00 -12.35 4.81
C LYS A 87 -10.09 -11.94 5.79
N LYS A 88 -11.26 -11.62 5.26
CA LYS A 88 -12.50 -11.52 6.04
C LYS A 88 -13.03 -12.90 6.43
#